data_AF-A0A7S1CVN6-F1
#
_entry.id   AF-A0A7S1CVN6-F1
#
_cell.length_a   1.000
_cell.length_b   1.000
_cell.length_c   1.000
_cell.angle_alpha   90.00
_cell.angle_beta   90.00
_cell.angle_gamma   90.00
#
_symmetry.space_group_name_H-M   'P 1'
#
loop_
_entity.id
_entity.type
_entity.pdbx_description
1 polymer ?
#
loop_
_entity_poly.entity_id
_entity_poly.type
_entity_poly.pdbx_seq_one_letter_code
_entity_poly.pdbx_strand_id
1 'polypeptide(L)'
;QYTSGSNGFPKGVMISHRSLIGNCHEMMRVSCKTNDPDQTIGTSVVSWVPQYHDLGLIGHFMTSLYAGWTSHAFSPLDFIKNPLLWHGMIVKHKAFTTAGPTFAY
;
A
#
# COMPACT_ATOMS: atom_id res chain seq x y z
N GLN A 1 -0.04 3.50 15.83
CA GLN A 1 -0.15 2.22 15.09
C GLN A 1 0.25 1.09 16.01
N TYR A 2 -0.59 0.07 16.20
CA TYR A 2 -0.21 -1.09 17.00
C TYR A 2 0.62 -2.05 16.14
N THR A 3 1.69 -2.60 16.71
CA THR A 3 2.51 -3.60 16.01
C THR A 3 2.04 -5.00 16.37
N SER A 4 2.11 -5.91 15.40
CA SER A 4 1.83 -7.34 15.56
C SER A 4 2.91 -8.11 16.34
N GLY A 5 3.94 -7.39 16.82
CA GLY A 5 5.19 -7.97 17.31
C GLY A 5 5.16 -8.39 18.78
N SER A 6 5.34 -9.70 18.96
CA SER A 6 5.76 -10.49 20.14
C SER A 6 4.73 -10.77 21.24
N ASN A 7 4.89 -11.94 21.88
CA ASN A 7 4.06 -12.58 22.92
C ASN A 7 3.92 -11.75 24.24
N GLY A 8 3.79 -10.43 24.15
CA GLY A 8 3.61 -9.50 25.25
C GLY A 8 2.48 -8.51 24.98
N PHE A 9 2.40 -7.47 25.79
CA PHE A 9 1.35 -6.45 25.64
C PHE A 9 1.50 -5.68 24.32
N PRO A 10 0.39 -5.47 23.57
CA PRO A 10 0.41 -4.69 22.33
C PRO A 10 1.07 -3.32 22.52
N LYS A 11 2.05 -3.01 21.67
CA LYS A 11 2.79 -1.74 21.72
C LYS A 11 2.21 -0.77 20.69
N GLY A 12 1.79 0.41 21.16
CA GLY A 12 1.38 1.51 20.31
C GLY A 12 2.58 2.36 19.90
N VAL A 13 2.84 2.46 18.60
CA VAL A 13 3.83 3.39 18.04
C VAL A 13 3.15 4.75 17.82
N MET A 14 3.69 5.79 18.46
CA MET A 14 3.29 7.17 18.25
C MET A 14 3.93 7.70 16.96
N ILE A 15 3.11 8.17 16.03
CA ILE A 15 3.56 8.69 14.73
C ILE A 15 3.17 10.15 14.65
N SER A 16 4.18 11.03 14.56
CA SER A 16 3.93 12.46 14.36
C SER A 16 3.48 12.74 12.92
N HIS A 17 2.73 13.83 12.71
CA HIS A 17 2.36 14.27 11.36
C HIS A 17 3.59 14.47 10.45
N ARG A 18 4.67 15.07 10.99
CA ARG A 18 5.92 15.27 10.23
C ARG A 18 6.51 13.94 9.76
N SER A 19 6.57 12.95 10.65
CA SER A 19 7.09 11.62 10.34
C SER A 19 6.24 10.91 9.29
N LEU A 20 4.91 11.01 9.42
CA LEU A 20 3.98 10.43 8.45
C LEU A 20 4.15 11.03 7.06
N ILE A 21 4.14 12.36 6.95
CA ILE A 21 4.31 13.07 5.68
C ILE A 21 5.67 12.77 5.05
N GLY A 22 6.75 12.75 5.84
CA GLY A 22 8.08 12.37 5.36
C GLY A 22 8.12 10.94 4.80
N ASN A 23 7.44 10.01 5.47
CA ASN A 23 7.34 8.63 4.99
C ASN A 23 6.55 8.53 3.68
N CYS A 24 5.38 9.17 3.58
CA CYS A 24 4.58 9.21 2.36
C CYS A 24 5.33 9.86 1.19
N HIS A 25 6.10 10.94 1.44
CA HIS A 25 6.94 11.57 0.43
C HIS A 25 8.00 10.62 -0.12
N GLU A 26 8.73 9.91 0.75
CA GLU A 26 9.74 8.96 0.29
C GLU A 26 9.13 7.76 -0.43
N MET A 27 7.98 7.26 0.03
CA MET A 27 7.27 6.20 -0.66
C MET A 27 6.84 6.61 -2.07
N MET A 28 6.19 7.77 -2.21
CA MET A 28 5.83 8.33 -3.52
C MET A 28 7.06 8.47 -4.41
N ARG A 29 8.15 9.05 -3.89
CA ARG A 29 9.38 9.28 -4.64
C ARG A 29 9.99 7.97 -5.15
N VAL A 30 10.03 6.93 -4.32
CA VAL A 30 10.60 5.62 -4.69
C VAL A 30 9.69 4.89 -5.67
N SER A 31 8.37 4.91 -5.47
CA SER A 31 7.40 4.31 -6.39
C SER A 31 7.43 4.96 -7.78
N CYS A 32 7.71 6.26 -7.87
CA CYS A 32 7.86 6.97 -9.14
C CYS A 32 9.24 6.79 -9.81
N LYS A 33 10.22 6.15 -9.17
CA LYS A 33 11.50 5.85 -9.80
C LYS A 33 11.31 4.71 -10.80
N THR A 34 11.06 5.08 -12.06
CA THR A 34 11.04 4.16 -13.19
C THR A 34 12.25 4.41 -14.10
N ASN A 35 12.72 3.34 -14.74
CA ASN A 35 13.69 3.42 -15.83
C ASN A 35 13.01 3.62 -17.20
N ASP A 36 11.68 3.78 -17.22
CA ASP A 36 10.89 3.97 -18.43
C ASP A 36 11.00 5.41 -18.94
N PRO A 37 11.55 5.63 -20.16
CA PRO A 37 11.69 6.95 -20.76
C PRO A 37 10.36 7.56 -21.23
N ASP A 38 9.28 6.77 -21.42
CA ASP A 38 7.98 7.24 -21.91
C ASP A 38 7.02 7.71 -20.79
N GLN A 39 7.59 7.98 -19.60
CA GLN A 39 6.96 8.41 -18.34
C GLN A 39 5.49 8.84 -18.43
N THR A 40 4.60 7.86 -18.44
CA THR A 40 3.26 8.05 -17.89
C THR A 40 3.32 7.59 -16.44
N ILE A 41 3.57 8.52 -15.51
CA ILE A 41 3.48 8.23 -14.08
C ILE A 41 2.04 7.78 -13.82
N GLY A 42 1.87 6.48 -13.55
CA GLY A 42 0.56 5.96 -13.24
C GLY A 42 0.09 6.48 -11.89
N THR A 43 -1.19 6.81 -11.78
CA THR A 43 -1.78 7.40 -10.57
C THR A 43 -2.75 6.44 -9.88
N SER A 44 -2.60 5.13 -10.10
CA SER A 44 -3.55 4.11 -9.61
C SER A 44 -2.84 3.09 -8.73
N VAL A 45 -3.43 2.74 -7.60
CA VAL A 45 -2.90 1.75 -6.66
C VAL A 45 -3.97 0.70 -6.37
N VAL A 46 -3.59 -0.58 -6.31
CA VAL A 46 -4.47 -1.66 -5.85
C VAL A 46 -3.93 -2.23 -4.54
N SER A 47 -4.80 -2.47 -3.55
CA SER A 47 -4.41 -3.15 -2.31
C SER A 47 -5.51 -4.05 -1.77
N TRP A 48 -5.11 -5.19 -1.21
CA TRP A 48 -5.95 -6.00 -0.32
C TRP A 48 -5.40 -6.02 1.11
N VAL A 49 -4.25 -5.38 1.35
CA VAL A 49 -3.60 -5.38 2.66
C VAL A 49 -4.48 -4.58 3.63
N PRO A 50 -4.79 -5.12 4.82
CA PRO A 50 -5.70 -4.45 5.73
C PRO A 50 -5.19 -3.08 6.20
N GLN A 51 -6.09 -2.11 6.32
CA GLN A 51 -5.77 -0.77 6.83
C GLN A 51 -5.47 -0.72 8.33
N TYR A 52 -5.68 -1.80 9.07
CA TYR A 52 -5.16 -1.91 10.44
C TYR A 52 -3.68 -2.33 10.47
N HIS A 53 -3.11 -2.76 9.34
CA HIS A 53 -1.68 -3.00 9.16
C HIS A 53 -0.99 -1.75 8.59
N ASP A 54 0.29 -1.52 8.93
CA ASP A 54 1.02 -0.31 8.50
C ASP A 54 1.19 -0.22 6.97
N LEU A 55 1.48 -1.34 6.31
CA LEU A 55 1.59 -1.45 4.86
C LEU A 55 0.26 -1.11 4.14
N GLY A 56 -0.89 -1.45 4.72
CA GLY A 56 -2.19 -1.08 4.17
C GLY A 56 -2.54 0.38 4.46
N LEU A 57 -2.32 0.82 5.69
CA LEU A 57 -2.65 2.18 6.13
C LEU A 57 -1.72 3.24 5.57
N ILE A 58 -0.44 3.19 5.96
CA ILE A 58 0.56 4.18 5.61
C ILE A 58 1.06 3.89 4.20
N GLY A 59 1.38 2.62 3.94
CA GLY A 59 2.00 2.21 2.68
C GLY A 59 1.14 2.48 1.46
N HIS A 60 -0.12 2.08 1.50
CA HIS A 60 -1.05 2.28 0.40
C HIS A 60 -1.93 3.51 0.59
N PHE A 61 -2.77 3.53 1.63
CA PHE A 61 -3.86 4.49 1.71
C PHE A 61 -3.37 5.94 1.91
N MET A 62 -2.54 6.20 2.92
CA MET A 62 -2.03 7.54 3.20
C MET A 62 -1.07 8.04 2.12
N THR A 63 -0.20 7.17 1.59
CA THR A 63 0.68 7.53 0.48
C THR A 63 -0.10 7.87 -0.78
N SER A 64 -1.16 7.13 -1.11
CA SER A 64 -2.03 7.44 -2.25
C SER A 64 -2.71 8.81 -2.09
N LEU A 65 -3.24 9.09 -0.89
CA LEU A 65 -3.83 10.39 -0.57
C LEU A 65 -2.81 11.52 -0.69
N TYR A 66 -1.59 11.32 -0.18
CA TYR A 66 -0.51 12.30 -0.27
C TYR A 66 -0.09 12.58 -1.72
N ALA A 67 0.01 11.53 -2.54
CA ALA A 67 0.48 11.62 -3.92
C ALA A 67 -0.62 12.02 -4.94
N GLY A 68 -1.88 12.14 -4.50
CA GLY A 68 -3.01 12.40 -5.40
C GLY A 68 -3.37 11.21 -6.29
N TRP A 69 -3.10 9.98 -5.84
CA TRP A 69 -3.38 8.75 -6.59
C TRP A 69 -4.77 8.19 -6.25
N THR A 70 -5.39 7.54 -7.22
CA THR A 70 -6.59 6.71 -7.06
C THR A 70 -6.22 5.41 -6.35
N SER A 71 -6.91 5.10 -5.25
CA SER A 71 -6.70 3.85 -4.50
C SER A 71 -7.90 2.92 -4.68
N HIS A 72 -7.64 1.71 -5.17
CA HIS A 72 -8.60 0.61 -5.28
C HIS A 72 -8.30 -0.43 -4.21
N ALA A 73 -9.20 -0.56 -3.24
CA ALA A 73 -9.06 -1.54 -2.16
C ALA A 73 -10.12 -2.63 -2.26
N PHE A 74 -9.77 -3.86 -1.87
CA PHE A 74 -10.71 -4.97 -1.71
C PHE A 74 -10.39 -5.79 -0.45
N SER A 75 -11.31 -6.67 -0.04
CA SER A 75 -11.21 -7.36 1.24
C SER A 75 -10.00 -8.31 1.29
N PRO A 76 -9.24 -8.34 2.41
CA PRO A 76 -8.22 -9.37 2.63
C PRO A 76 -8.82 -10.78 2.59
N LEU A 77 -10.07 -10.96 3.00
CA LEU A 77 -10.76 -12.24 2.94
C LEU A 77 -11.05 -12.66 1.49
N ASP A 78 -11.31 -11.71 0.61
CA ASP A 78 -11.52 -12.00 -0.81
C ASP A 78 -10.21 -12.41 -1.49
N PHE A 79 -9.09 -11.78 -1.09
CA PHE A 79 -7.75 -12.23 -1.49
C PHE A 79 -7.46 -13.67 -1.03
N ILE A 80 -7.70 -13.98 0.25
CA ILE A 80 -7.45 -15.33 0.79
C ILE A 80 -8.30 -16.38 0.06
N LYS A 81 -9.56 -16.07 -0.25
CA LYS A 81 -10.46 -16.98 -0.98
C LYS A 81 -10.08 -17.13 -2.45
N ASN A 82 -9.58 -16.07 -3.08
CA ASN A 82 -9.23 -16.05 -4.50
C ASN A 82 -8.03 -15.12 -4.75
N PRO A 83 -6.79 -15.62 -4.61
CA PRO A 83 -5.60 -14.80 -4.80
C PRO A 83 -5.47 -14.19 -6.21
N LEU A 84 -6.02 -14.86 -7.23
CA LEU A 84 -6.03 -14.34 -8.61
C LEU A 84 -6.88 -13.07 -8.78
N LEU A 85 -7.80 -12.80 -7.84
CA LEU A 85 -8.52 -11.53 -7.80
C LEU A 85 -7.56 -10.34 -7.72
N TRP A 86 -6.43 -10.49 -7.02
CA TRP A 86 -5.43 -9.43 -6.92
C TRP A 86 -4.86 -9.08 -8.29
N HIS A 87 -4.45 -10.08 -9.06
CA HIS A 87 -3.98 -9.89 -10.42
C HIS A 87 -5.08 -9.30 -11.33
N GLY A 88 -6.31 -9.81 -11.23
CA GLY A 88 -7.45 -9.28 -11.97
C GLY A 88 -7.72 -7.79 -11.68
N MET A 89 -7.61 -7.37 -10.43
CA MET A 89 -7.76 -5.97 -10.03
C MET A 89 -6.61 -5.10 -10.55
N ILE A 90 -5.37 -5.60 -10.52
CA ILE A 90 -4.20 -4.90 -11.08
C ILE A 90 -4.42 -4.63 -12.58
N VAL A 91 -4.82 -5.66 -13.35
CA VAL A 91 -5.05 -5.53 -14.80
C VAL A 91 -6.23 -4.60 -15.08
N LYS A 92 -7.36 -4.81 -14.41
CA LYS A 92 -8.59 -4.01 -14.60
C LYS A 92 -8.37 -2.53 -14.35
N HIS A 93 -7.63 -2.19 -13.29
CA HIS A 93 -7.42 -0.81 -12.86
C HIS A 93 -6.10 -0.21 -13.35
N LYS A 94 -5.36 -0.94 -14.20
CA LYS A 94 -4.03 -0.57 -14.69
C LYS A 94 -3.16 -0.04 -13.55
N ALA A 95 -3.12 -0.80 -12.45
CA ALA A 95 -2.50 -0.34 -11.22
C ALA A 95 -1.02 -0.04 -11.47
N PHE A 96 -0.62 1.18 -11.13
CA PHE A 96 0.77 1.63 -11.20
C PHE A 96 1.63 0.93 -10.17
N THR A 97 1.10 0.78 -8.96
CA THR A 97 1.80 0.10 -7.86
C THR A 97 0.84 -0.72 -7.01
N THR A 98 1.40 -1.73 -6.36
CA THR A 98 0.75 -2.62 -5.41
C THR A 98 1.84 -3.26 -4.58
N ALA A 99 1.53 -3.70 -3.36
CA ALA A 99 2.44 -4.52 -2.57
C ALA A 99 1.68 -5.49 -1.67
N GLY A 100 2.33 -6.60 -1.33
CA GLY A 100 1.83 -7.56 -0.38
C GLY A 100 2.98 -8.16 0.46
N PRO A 101 2.66 -8.85 1.56
CA PRO A 101 3.64 -9.68 2.27
C PRO A 101 4.13 -10.83 1.37
N THR A 102 5.28 -11.43 1.70
CA THR A 102 5.94 -12.45 0.86
C THR A 102 5.04 -13.62 0.47
N PHE A 103 4.13 -14.08 1.34
CA PHE A 103 3.22 -15.20 1.04
C PHE A 103 2.22 -14.92 -0.07
N ALA A 104 2.09 -13.65 -0.50
CA ALA A 104 1.16 -13.24 -1.53
C ALA A 104 1.69 -13.42 -2.95
N TYR A 105 2.99 -13.66 -3.11
CA TYR A 105 3.69 -13.89 -4.38
C TYR A 105 3.92 -15.38 -4.60
#